data_AF-A0A090KQ74-F1
#
_entry.id   AF-A0A090KQ74-F1
#
_cell.length_a   1.000
_cell.length_b   1.000
_cell.length_c   1.000
_cell.angle_alpha   90.00
_cell.angle_beta   90.00
_cell.angle_gamma   90.00
#
_symmetry.space_group_name_H-M   'P 1'
#
loop_
_entity.id
_entity.type
_entity.pdbx_description
1 polymer ?
#
loop_
_entity_poly.entity_id
_entity_poly.type
_entity_poly.pdbx_seq_one_letter_code
_entity_poly.pdbx_strand_id
1 'polypeptide(L)'
;MAISLTPKNAREVVGVVEMKGNTDIDNVAKVAVITNPQVTGTYFPSLDKATAEKMEQLFKTFVPSTFSISLHSLIASTPKKEAPAGAQLNNDPPKIFVGYRPSILLSVNGEPVLSEVPNTNLKFVVNTQWPLFFDTGNSTYYLAVDRQWLTTNSLEGQWSATKKLPPEMSKVPQDKQWSALKKFIPPPAKSGGVTPDVFTAINLPR
;
A
#
# COMPACT_ATOMS: atom_id res chain seq x y z
N MET A 1 28.93 24.52 -1.39
CA MET A 1 29.04 24.65 -2.86
C MET A 1 30.24 25.52 -3.20
N ALA A 2 31.04 25.15 -4.20
CA ALA A 2 32.12 26.01 -4.68
C ALA A 2 31.55 27.14 -5.56
N ILE A 3 32.09 28.34 -5.40
CA ILE A 3 31.70 29.53 -6.16
C ILE A 3 32.96 30.30 -6.60
N SER A 4 32.83 31.10 -7.65
CA SER A 4 33.79 32.16 -7.94
C SER A 4 33.08 33.52 -7.97
N LEU A 5 33.75 34.52 -7.42
CA LEU A 5 33.26 35.90 -7.34
C LEU A 5 34.28 36.83 -7.96
N THR A 6 33.81 37.71 -8.84
CA THR A 6 34.64 38.75 -9.47
C THR A 6 34.09 40.12 -9.08
N PRO A 7 34.69 40.81 -8.08
CA PRO A 7 34.29 42.16 -7.72
C PRO A 7 34.60 43.17 -8.84
N LYS A 8 33.87 44.29 -8.87
CA LYS A 8 34.18 45.39 -9.80
C LYS A 8 35.61 45.87 -9.58
N ASN A 9 36.45 45.80 -10.62
CA ASN A 9 37.87 46.18 -10.63
C ASN A 9 38.82 45.29 -9.78
N ALA A 10 38.46 44.03 -9.51
CA ALA A 10 39.34 43.09 -8.80
C ALA A 10 39.48 41.75 -9.54
N ARG A 11 40.45 40.93 -9.10
CA ARG A 11 40.65 39.57 -9.63
C ARG A 11 39.58 38.61 -9.10
N GLU A 12 39.31 37.56 -9.86
CA GLU A 12 38.41 36.47 -9.48
C GLU A 12 38.91 35.79 -8.20
N VAL A 13 37.99 35.51 -7.28
CA VAL A 13 38.25 34.82 -6.03
C VAL A 13 37.36 33.58 -5.95
N VAL A 14 37.97 32.44 -5.65
CA VAL A 14 37.27 31.17 -5.44
C VAL A 14 37.00 30.97 -3.95
N GLY A 15 35.79 30.52 -3.63
CA GLY A 15 35.39 30.22 -2.27
C GLY A 15 34.37 29.09 -2.19
N VAL A 16 34.05 28.70 -0.96
CA VAL A 16 32.99 27.75 -0.63
C VAL A 16 31.92 28.48 0.15
N VAL A 17 30.67 28.27 -0.23
CA VAL A 17 29.52 28.77 0.53
C VAL A 17 28.62 27.62 0.95
N GLU A 18 28.17 27.69 2.20
CA GLU A 18 27.15 26.84 2.77
C GLU A 18 25.84 27.61 2.82
N MET A 19 24.77 26.99 2.34
CA MET A 19 23.44 27.58 2.35
C MET A 19 22.40 26.53 2.75
N LYS A 20 21.31 27.02 3.35
CA LYS A 20 20.09 26.25 3.61
C LYS A 20 18.92 26.90 2.88
N GLY A 21 18.00 26.12 2.34
CA GLY A 21 16.82 26.64 1.66
C GLY A 21 15.79 25.53 1.43
N ASN A 22 14.63 25.93 0.94
CA ASN A 22 13.57 24.99 0.58
C ASN A 22 13.86 24.45 -0.82
N THR A 23 13.75 23.14 -1.00
CA THR A 23 14.06 22.47 -2.27
C THR A 23 12.80 21.85 -2.87
N ASP A 24 12.54 22.16 -4.14
CA ASP A 24 11.55 21.48 -4.98
C ASP A 24 12.28 20.75 -6.12
N ILE A 25 11.88 19.52 -6.44
CA ILE A 25 12.56 18.68 -7.43
C ILE A 25 11.67 18.47 -8.65
N ASP A 26 12.08 19.04 -9.77
CA ASP A 26 11.52 18.71 -11.08
C ASP A 26 12.26 17.51 -11.68
N ASN A 27 11.62 16.35 -11.58
CA ASN A 27 12.17 15.09 -12.10
C ASN A 27 12.06 14.96 -13.63
N VAL A 28 11.26 15.81 -14.30
CA VAL A 28 11.14 15.84 -15.76
C VAL A 28 12.26 16.68 -16.33
N ALA A 29 12.44 17.91 -15.82
CA ALA A 29 13.49 18.84 -16.24
C ALA A 29 14.87 18.52 -15.63
N LYS A 30 14.94 17.61 -14.65
CA LYS A 30 16.17 17.20 -13.94
C LYS A 30 16.86 18.36 -13.23
N VAL A 31 16.08 19.23 -12.60
CA VAL A 31 16.56 20.37 -11.83
C VAL A 31 16.00 20.38 -10.42
N ALA A 32 16.78 20.88 -9.48
CA ALA A 32 16.32 21.23 -8.14
C ALA A 32 16.17 22.75 -8.06
N VAL A 33 14.96 23.21 -7.74
CA VAL A 33 14.66 24.63 -7.50
C VAL A 33 14.85 24.90 -6.01
N ILE A 34 15.73 25.83 -5.69
CA ILE A 34 16.02 26.25 -4.31
C ILE A 34 15.36 27.60 -4.10
N THR A 35 14.46 27.67 -3.11
CA THR A 35 13.75 28.89 -2.71
C THR A 35 14.13 29.28 -1.29
N ASN A 36 14.10 30.58 -1.01
CA ASN A 36 14.48 31.16 0.29
C ASN A 36 15.87 30.72 0.80
N PRO A 37 16.94 30.86 -0.02
CA PRO A 37 18.28 30.49 0.41
C PRO A 37 18.80 31.39 1.53
N GLN A 38 19.35 30.78 2.58
CA GLN A 38 20.00 31.40 3.71
C GLN A 38 21.46 30.98 3.73
N VAL A 39 22.37 31.95 3.66
CA VAL A 39 23.82 31.71 3.77
C VAL A 39 24.16 31.39 5.22
N THR A 40 24.64 30.17 5.48
CA THR A 40 25.00 29.69 6.82
C THR A 40 26.49 29.72 7.10
N GLY A 41 27.32 29.83 6.06
CA GLY A 41 28.77 29.92 6.21
C GLY A 41 29.45 30.26 4.88
N THR A 42 30.61 30.90 4.96
CA THR A 42 31.48 31.17 3.80
C THR A 42 32.93 30.86 4.16
N TYR A 43 33.70 30.40 3.18
CA TYR A 43 35.11 30.09 3.33
C TYR A 43 35.88 30.50 2.08
N PHE A 44 36.83 31.42 2.24
CA PHE A 44 37.68 31.94 1.17
C PHE A 44 39.16 31.72 1.55
N PRO A 45 39.78 30.60 1.12
CA PRO A 45 41.12 30.20 1.60
C PRO A 45 42.24 31.14 1.17
N SER A 46 42.04 31.91 0.11
CA SER A 46 43.04 32.82 -0.47
C SER A 46 42.97 34.26 0.06
N LEU A 47 42.09 34.56 1.02
CA LEU A 47 41.84 35.92 1.50
C LEU A 47 42.13 36.09 3.00
N ASP A 48 42.51 37.31 3.39
CA ASP A 48 42.51 37.73 4.79
C ASP A 48 41.08 37.93 5.33
N LYS A 49 40.93 37.94 6.66
CA LYS A 49 39.63 38.02 7.32
C LYS A 49 38.79 39.25 6.91
N ALA A 50 39.39 40.42 6.79
CA ALA A 50 38.66 41.65 6.48
C ALA A 50 38.17 41.65 5.02
N THR A 51 38.94 41.07 4.10
CA THR A 51 38.53 40.90 2.70
C THR A 51 37.48 39.80 2.55
N ALA A 52 37.59 38.71 3.32
CA ALA A 52 36.59 37.63 3.32
C ALA A 52 35.21 38.12 3.78
N GLU A 53 35.13 38.96 4.82
CA GLU A 53 33.86 39.55 5.30
C GLU A 53 33.20 40.44 4.23
N LYS A 54 33.99 41.20 3.46
CA LYS A 54 33.48 41.99 2.33
C LYS A 54 32.95 41.10 1.20
N MET A 55 33.63 40.00 0.90
CA MET A 55 33.17 39.03 -0.10
C MET A 55 31.88 38.33 0.33
N GLU A 56 31.72 38.03 1.62
CA GLU A 56 30.48 37.47 2.14
C GLU A 56 29.31 38.44 1.98
N GLN A 57 29.50 39.73 2.32
CA GLN A 57 28.46 40.76 2.13
C GLN A 57 28.11 40.93 0.65
N LEU A 58 29.11 40.92 -0.22
CA LEU A 58 28.93 40.99 -1.66
C LEU A 58 28.12 39.79 -2.15
N PHE A 59 28.48 38.58 -1.73
CA PHE A 59 27.76 37.37 -2.08
C PHE A 59 26.29 37.43 -1.63
N LYS A 60 26.01 37.83 -0.38
CA LYS A 60 24.63 37.97 0.12
C LYS A 60 23.78 38.93 -0.71
N THR A 61 24.39 39.91 -1.36
CA THR A 61 23.70 40.86 -2.27
C THR A 61 23.38 40.22 -3.63
N PHE A 62 24.16 39.23 -4.05
CA PHE A 62 23.99 38.55 -5.35
C PHE A 62 23.16 37.27 -5.31
N VAL A 63 22.96 36.68 -4.13
CA VAL A 63 22.13 35.47 -4.01
C VAL A 63 20.67 35.83 -4.31
N PRO A 64 20.06 35.28 -5.38
CA PRO A 64 18.66 35.50 -5.65
C PRO A 64 17.77 34.75 -4.64
N SER A 65 16.54 35.22 -4.46
CA SER A 65 15.55 34.55 -3.60
C SER A 65 15.13 33.17 -4.13
N THR A 66 15.38 32.87 -5.40
CA THR A 66 15.14 31.56 -6.04
C THR A 66 16.16 31.33 -7.14
N PHE A 67 16.70 30.12 -7.23
CA PHE A 67 17.55 29.67 -8.34
C PHE A 67 17.43 28.17 -8.54
N SER A 68 17.87 27.68 -9.70
CA SER A 68 17.82 26.27 -10.07
C SER A 68 19.23 25.70 -10.26
N ILE A 69 19.44 24.47 -9.79
CA ILE A 69 20.67 23.71 -10.01
C ILE A 69 20.36 22.35 -10.64
N SER A 70 21.33 21.75 -11.34
CA SER A 70 21.17 20.41 -11.88
C SER A 70 20.96 19.39 -10.76
N LEU A 71 19.93 18.55 -10.91
CA LEU A 71 19.66 17.46 -9.98
C LEU A 71 20.84 16.48 -9.92
N HIS A 72 21.52 16.24 -11.05
CA HIS A 72 22.68 15.34 -11.10
C HIS A 72 23.88 15.88 -10.32
N SER A 73 24.14 17.19 -10.39
CA SER A 73 25.22 17.83 -9.62
C SER A 73 24.92 17.78 -8.12
N LEU A 74 23.67 18.01 -7.73
CA LEU A 74 23.24 17.91 -6.34
C LEU A 74 23.46 16.48 -5.81
N ILE A 75 22.99 15.46 -6.55
CA ILE A 75 23.17 14.04 -6.20
C ILE A 75 24.65 13.70 -6.09
N ALA A 76 25.49 14.12 -7.04
CA ALA A 76 26.94 13.85 -7.02
C ALA A 76 27.65 14.49 -5.82
N SER A 77 27.14 15.64 -5.34
CA SER A 77 27.68 16.34 -4.17
C SER A 77 27.08 15.91 -2.84
N THR A 78 26.06 15.05 -2.85
CA THR A 78 25.39 14.59 -1.64
C THR A 78 26.15 13.40 -1.06
N PRO A 79 26.58 13.43 0.22
CA PRO A 79 27.16 12.24 0.84
C PRO A 79 26.14 11.11 0.78
N LYS A 80 26.58 9.92 0.34
CA LYS A 80 25.71 8.75 0.23
C LYS A 80 25.18 8.43 1.62
N LYS A 81 23.95 8.89 1.91
CA LYS A 81 23.26 8.55 3.15
C LYS A 81 23.14 7.02 3.14
N GLU A 82 23.67 6.36 4.16
CA GLU A 82 23.43 4.94 4.35
C GLU A 82 21.92 4.73 4.24
N ALA A 83 21.53 3.78 3.38
CA ALA A 83 20.13 3.44 3.27
C ALA A 83 19.63 3.13 4.69
N PRO A 84 18.49 3.70 5.14
CA PRO A 84 17.90 3.24 6.39
C PRO A 84 17.82 1.71 6.30
N ALA A 85 18.14 1.01 7.39
CA ALA A 85 18.07 -0.45 7.45
C ALA A 85 16.77 -0.88 6.78
N GLY A 86 16.89 -1.54 5.62
CA GLY A 86 15.75 -1.78 4.75
C GLY A 86 14.69 -2.51 5.56
N ALA A 87 13.47 -1.97 5.59
CA ALA A 87 12.34 -2.76 6.07
C ALA A 87 12.33 -4.06 5.25
N GLN A 88 12.16 -5.21 5.90
CA GLN A 88 11.94 -6.46 5.20
C GLN A 88 10.62 -6.33 4.42
N LEU A 89 10.73 -5.93 3.16
CA LEU A 89 9.62 -5.89 2.22
C LEU A 89 9.47 -7.29 1.65
N ASN A 90 8.32 -7.91 1.91
CA ASN A 90 7.95 -9.14 1.23
C ASN A 90 7.62 -8.80 -0.23
N ASN A 91 8.49 -9.27 -1.13
CA ASN A 91 8.35 -9.18 -2.58
C ASN A 91 7.88 -10.52 -3.19
N ASP A 92 7.31 -11.43 -2.40
CA ASP A 92 6.71 -12.64 -2.93
C ASP A 92 5.60 -12.24 -3.90
N PRO A 93 5.60 -12.80 -5.12
CA PRO A 93 4.60 -12.45 -6.11
C PRO A 93 3.20 -12.81 -5.58
N PRO A 94 2.19 -11.95 -5.80
CA PRO A 94 0.83 -12.28 -5.41
C PRO A 94 0.36 -13.52 -6.17
N LYS A 95 -0.43 -14.37 -5.51
CA LYS A 95 -1.11 -15.47 -6.20
C LYS A 95 -2.12 -14.89 -7.18
N ILE A 96 -2.01 -15.28 -8.45
CA ILE A 96 -2.92 -14.86 -9.52
C ILE A 96 -3.86 -16.02 -9.82
N PHE A 97 -5.16 -15.79 -9.72
CA PHE A 97 -6.20 -16.73 -10.12
C PHE A 97 -6.77 -16.30 -11.48
N VAL A 98 -6.95 -17.26 -12.39
CA VAL A 98 -7.49 -17.01 -13.73
C VAL A 98 -8.69 -17.92 -13.95
N GLY A 99 -9.86 -17.33 -14.18
CA GLY A 99 -11.11 -18.02 -14.51
C GLY A 99 -11.59 -17.65 -15.91
N TYR A 100 -11.96 -18.64 -16.72
CA TYR A 100 -12.56 -18.45 -18.05
C TYR A 100 -14.08 -18.66 -18.07
N ARG A 101 -14.67 -18.84 -16.89
CA ARG A 101 -16.10 -18.99 -16.63
C ARG A 101 -16.46 -18.07 -15.44
N PRO A 102 -17.75 -17.85 -15.14
CA PRO A 102 -18.12 -17.15 -13.91
C PRO A 102 -17.40 -17.76 -12.70
N SER A 103 -16.73 -16.92 -11.92
CA SER A 103 -15.95 -17.36 -10.76
C SER A 103 -16.05 -16.34 -9.65
N ILE A 104 -15.88 -16.80 -8.41
CA ILE A 104 -15.76 -15.95 -7.24
C ILE A 104 -14.43 -16.19 -6.54
N LEU A 105 -13.93 -15.16 -5.86
CA LEU A 105 -12.80 -15.25 -4.95
C LEU A 105 -13.32 -15.27 -3.51
N LEU A 106 -13.21 -16.42 -2.85
CA LEU A 106 -13.44 -16.56 -1.42
C LEU A 106 -12.13 -16.25 -0.68
N SER A 107 -12.02 -15.02 -0.19
CA SER A 107 -10.89 -14.60 0.64
C SER A 107 -11.17 -14.83 2.12
N VAL A 108 -10.21 -15.48 2.80
CA VAL A 108 -10.17 -15.66 4.26
C VAL A 108 -8.98 -14.86 4.78
N ASN A 109 -9.21 -13.92 5.69
CA ASN A 109 -8.16 -13.09 6.27
C ASN A 109 -7.57 -13.76 7.52
N GLY A 110 -6.43 -14.42 7.39
CA GLY A 110 -5.84 -15.26 8.41
C GLY A 110 -6.39 -16.68 8.40
N GLU A 111 -6.12 -17.43 9.47
CA GLU A 111 -6.75 -18.74 9.69
C GLU A 111 -8.27 -18.57 9.85
N PRO A 112 -9.11 -19.50 9.36
CA PRO A 112 -10.57 -19.40 9.47
C PRO A 112 -11.02 -19.25 10.92
N VAL A 113 -11.67 -18.13 11.23
CA VAL A 113 -12.19 -17.88 12.58
C VAL A 113 -13.67 -18.24 12.61
N LEU A 114 -14.00 -19.31 13.33
CA LEU A 114 -15.36 -19.84 13.43
C LEU A 114 -16.10 -19.23 14.63
N SER A 115 -17.32 -18.76 14.40
CA SER A 115 -18.24 -18.28 15.44
C SER A 115 -19.54 -19.09 15.41
N GLU A 116 -20.15 -19.32 16.56
CA GLU A 116 -21.33 -20.18 16.69
C GLU A 116 -22.59 -19.49 16.14
N VAL A 117 -23.46 -20.26 15.48
CA VAL A 117 -24.84 -19.85 15.21
C VAL A 117 -25.71 -20.34 16.37
N PRO A 118 -26.37 -19.43 17.13
CA PRO A 118 -27.09 -19.79 18.34
C PRO A 118 -28.12 -20.91 18.14
N ASN A 119 -28.14 -21.88 19.08
CA ASN A 119 -29.08 -23.02 19.10
C ASN A 119 -29.01 -23.94 17.87
N THR A 120 -27.82 -24.06 17.27
CA THR A 120 -27.53 -24.95 16.13
C THR A 120 -26.17 -25.61 16.27
N ASN A 121 -25.88 -26.60 15.42
CA ASN A 121 -24.53 -27.17 15.23
C ASN A 121 -23.76 -26.47 14.10
N LEU A 122 -24.21 -25.28 13.67
CA LEU A 122 -23.59 -24.50 12.62
C LEU A 122 -22.66 -23.46 13.22
N LYS A 123 -21.54 -23.27 12.55
CA LYS A 123 -20.64 -22.12 12.76
C LYS A 123 -20.62 -21.28 11.50
N PHE A 124 -20.20 -20.03 11.61
CA PHE A 124 -19.91 -19.16 10.47
C PHE A 124 -18.49 -18.62 10.55
N VAL A 125 -17.88 -18.36 9.39
CA VAL A 125 -16.48 -17.90 9.30
C VAL A 125 -16.45 -16.37 9.25
N VAL A 126 -16.02 -15.73 10.33
CA VAL A 126 -16.15 -14.26 10.52
C VAL A 126 -15.20 -13.45 9.65
N ASN A 127 -14.04 -14.02 9.28
CA ASN A 127 -12.98 -13.34 8.55
C ASN A 127 -13.07 -13.56 7.03
N THR A 128 -14.30 -13.57 6.51
CA THR A 128 -14.59 -13.69 5.07
C THR A 128 -15.60 -12.63 4.64
N GLN A 129 -15.57 -12.28 3.35
CA GLN A 129 -16.53 -11.32 2.77
C GLN A 129 -17.85 -11.97 2.35
N TRP A 130 -17.95 -13.30 2.45
CA TRP A 130 -19.09 -14.07 1.98
C TRP A 130 -19.78 -14.77 3.15
N PRO A 131 -21.11 -15.03 3.08
CA PRO A 131 -21.77 -15.86 4.07
C PRO A 131 -21.28 -17.32 3.95
N LEU A 132 -20.35 -17.69 4.82
CA LEU A 132 -19.70 -18.99 4.85
C LEU A 132 -20.01 -19.68 6.18
N PHE A 133 -20.71 -20.81 6.09
CA PHE A 133 -21.13 -21.61 7.22
C PHE A 133 -20.40 -22.95 7.24
N PHE A 134 -20.21 -23.51 8.41
CA PHE A 134 -19.60 -24.81 8.64
C PHE A 134 -20.52 -25.66 9.51
N ASP A 135 -20.94 -26.81 8.98
CA ASP A 135 -21.68 -27.82 9.73
C ASP A 135 -20.70 -28.76 10.43
N THR A 136 -20.66 -28.66 11.76
CA THR A 136 -19.78 -29.47 12.61
C THR A 136 -20.15 -30.94 12.62
N GLY A 137 -21.43 -31.28 12.39
CA GLY A 137 -21.89 -32.68 12.41
C GLY A 137 -21.41 -33.47 11.19
N ASN A 138 -21.36 -32.81 10.03
CA ASN A 138 -20.98 -33.42 8.76
C ASN A 138 -19.62 -32.96 8.23
N SER A 139 -18.90 -32.10 8.97
CA SER A 139 -17.63 -31.47 8.53
C SER A 139 -17.73 -30.91 7.11
N THR A 140 -18.76 -30.09 6.87
CA THR A 140 -19.12 -29.60 5.54
C THR A 140 -19.32 -28.09 5.56
N TYR A 141 -18.69 -27.39 4.63
CA TYR A 141 -18.88 -25.96 4.41
C TYR A 141 -20.06 -25.70 3.47
N TYR A 142 -20.76 -24.60 3.72
CA TYR A 142 -21.85 -24.08 2.91
C TYR A 142 -21.62 -22.60 2.65
N LEU A 143 -21.49 -22.24 1.37
CA LEU A 143 -21.26 -20.87 0.92
C LEU A 143 -22.49 -20.37 0.18
N ALA A 144 -23.03 -19.24 0.62
CA ALA A 144 -24.10 -18.56 -0.10
C ALA A 144 -23.51 -17.65 -1.19
N VAL A 145 -23.90 -17.89 -2.44
CA VAL A 145 -23.49 -17.10 -3.61
C VAL A 145 -24.73 -16.70 -4.39
N ASP A 146 -25.14 -15.44 -4.28
CA ASP A 146 -26.39 -14.91 -4.84
C ASP A 146 -27.62 -15.79 -4.51
N ARG A 147 -28.13 -16.51 -5.52
CA ARG A 147 -29.30 -17.39 -5.45
C ARG A 147 -28.91 -18.87 -5.42
N GLN A 148 -27.67 -19.19 -5.08
CA GLN A 148 -27.13 -20.54 -5.08
C GLN A 148 -26.40 -20.81 -3.76
N TRP A 149 -26.38 -22.09 -3.42
CA TRP A 149 -25.57 -22.61 -2.33
C TRP A 149 -24.49 -23.53 -2.91
N LEU A 150 -23.27 -23.31 -2.48
CA LEU A 150 -22.12 -24.15 -2.80
C LEU A 150 -21.69 -24.89 -1.54
N THR A 151 -21.13 -26.09 -1.71
CA THR A 151 -20.66 -26.92 -0.61
C THR A 151 -19.33 -27.59 -0.93
N THR A 152 -18.56 -27.85 0.11
CA THR A 152 -17.26 -28.55 0.08
C THR A 152 -16.93 -29.12 1.46
N ASN A 153 -16.07 -30.12 1.54
CA ASN A 153 -15.55 -30.64 2.82
C ASN A 153 -14.30 -29.89 3.31
N SER A 154 -13.64 -29.13 2.43
CA SER A 154 -12.46 -28.31 2.75
C SER A 154 -12.55 -26.99 2.01
N LEU A 155 -12.14 -25.88 2.65
CA LEU A 155 -12.13 -24.56 2.03
C LEU A 155 -11.33 -24.54 0.73
N GLU A 156 -10.20 -25.23 0.69
CA GLU A 156 -9.32 -25.36 -0.47
C GLU A 156 -9.74 -26.49 -1.44
N GLY A 157 -10.84 -27.18 -1.11
CA GLY A 157 -11.38 -28.28 -1.90
C GLY A 157 -12.24 -27.81 -3.07
N GLN A 158 -12.78 -28.78 -3.82
CA GLN A 158 -13.69 -28.49 -4.91
C GLN A 158 -15.07 -28.10 -4.39
N TRP A 159 -15.54 -26.93 -4.81
CA TRP A 159 -16.88 -26.43 -4.50
C TRP A 159 -17.90 -26.96 -5.51
N SER A 160 -19.02 -27.47 -5.01
CA SER A 160 -20.12 -27.97 -5.83
C SER A 160 -21.45 -27.34 -5.43
N ALA A 161 -22.34 -27.11 -6.39
CA ALA A 161 -23.68 -26.62 -6.08
C ALA A 161 -24.48 -27.64 -5.26
N THR A 162 -25.20 -27.18 -4.24
CA THR A 162 -26.09 -28.01 -3.42
C THR A 162 -27.49 -27.43 -3.34
N LYS A 163 -28.48 -28.33 -3.28
CA LYS A 163 -29.87 -28.02 -2.92
C LYS A 163 -30.25 -28.56 -1.55
N LYS A 164 -29.31 -29.23 -0.87
CA LYS A 164 -29.49 -29.82 0.46
C LYS A 164 -28.70 -28.99 1.46
N LEU A 165 -29.39 -28.38 2.41
CA LEU A 165 -28.81 -27.70 3.55
C LEU A 165 -29.16 -28.50 4.82
N PRO A 166 -28.33 -28.43 5.88
CA PRO A 166 -28.68 -29.03 7.16
C PRO A 166 -29.96 -28.38 7.70
N PRO A 167 -30.84 -29.14 8.40
CA PRO A 167 -32.12 -28.60 8.91
C PRO A 167 -31.95 -27.33 9.75
N GLU A 168 -30.86 -27.28 10.52
CA GLU A 168 -30.47 -26.16 11.38
C GLU A 168 -30.23 -24.85 10.62
N MET A 169 -29.93 -24.90 9.31
CA MET A 169 -29.72 -23.71 8.48
C MET A 169 -30.97 -22.82 8.43
N SER A 170 -32.16 -23.37 8.67
CA SER A 170 -33.41 -22.62 8.80
C SER A 170 -33.42 -21.60 9.96
N LYS A 171 -32.55 -21.78 10.96
CA LYS A 171 -32.42 -20.88 12.11
C LYS A 171 -31.44 -19.73 11.88
N VAL A 172 -30.54 -19.85 10.91
CA VAL A 172 -29.51 -18.82 10.60
C VAL A 172 -30.12 -17.43 10.38
N PRO A 173 -31.24 -17.25 9.63
CA PRO A 173 -31.82 -15.92 9.41
C PRO A 173 -32.47 -15.27 10.64
N GLN A 174 -32.47 -15.93 11.80
CA GLN A 174 -32.89 -15.32 13.07
C GLN A 174 -31.84 -14.32 13.57
N ASP A 175 -30.57 -14.51 13.18
CA ASP A 175 -29.54 -13.49 13.37
C ASP A 175 -29.80 -12.31 12.43
N LYS A 176 -29.76 -11.10 12.97
CA LYS A 176 -29.93 -9.87 12.18
C LYS A 176 -28.92 -9.79 11.04
N GLN A 177 -27.68 -10.24 11.26
CA GLN A 177 -26.61 -10.28 10.26
C GLN A 177 -27.00 -11.13 9.03
N TRP A 178 -27.77 -12.20 9.24
CA TRP A 178 -28.10 -13.18 8.21
C TRP A 178 -29.57 -13.16 7.77
N SER A 179 -30.35 -12.20 8.24
CA SER A 179 -31.79 -12.06 7.94
C SER A 179 -32.12 -12.05 6.45
N ALA A 180 -31.24 -11.49 5.61
CA ALA A 180 -31.38 -11.49 4.15
C ALA A 180 -31.38 -12.89 3.52
N LEU A 181 -30.72 -13.87 4.16
CA LEU A 181 -30.66 -15.26 3.68
C LEU A 181 -31.99 -16.00 3.77
N LYS A 182 -32.99 -15.46 4.48
CA LYS A 182 -34.34 -16.04 4.55
C LYS A 182 -34.98 -16.26 3.18
N LYS A 183 -34.63 -15.44 2.18
CA LYS A 183 -35.13 -15.58 0.79
C LYS A 183 -34.47 -16.72 0.02
N PHE A 184 -33.37 -17.26 0.54
CA PHE A 184 -32.52 -18.28 -0.10
C PHE A 184 -32.41 -19.57 0.72
N ILE A 185 -33.17 -19.68 1.83
CA ILE A 185 -33.24 -20.87 2.68
C ILE A 185 -34.73 -21.30 2.73
N PRO A 186 -35.09 -22.47 2.20
CA PRO A 186 -34.23 -23.46 1.54
C PRO A 186 -33.69 -22.99 0.17
N PRO A 187 -32.68 -23.67 -0.41
CA PRO A 187 -32.14 -23.31 -1.72
C PRO A 187 -33.25 -23.24 -2.79
N PRO A 188 -33.26 -22.20 -3.64
CA PRO A 188 -34.28 -22.05 -4.67
C PRO A 188 -34.20 -23.19 -5.70
N ALA A 189 -35.35 -23.66 -6.17
CA ALA A 189 -35.44 -24.80 -7.10
C ALA A 189 -34.73 -24.54 -8.44
N LYS A 190 -34.77 -23.29 -8.92
CA LYS A 190 -34.04 -22.80 -10.09
C LYS A 190 -32.84 -21.99 -9.60
N SER A 191 -31.62 -22.42 -9.96
CA SER A 191 -30.42 -21.59 -9.78
C SER A 191 -30.53 -20.37 -10.69
N GLY A 192 -30.17 -19.20 -10.17
CA GLY A 192 -30.29 -17.93 -10.89
C GLY A 192 -29.31 -17.74 -12.06
N GLY A 193 -28.51 -18.75 -12.41
CA GLY A 193 -27.47 -18.67 -13.43
C GLY A 193 -26.55 -19.91 -13.45
N VAL A 194 -25.38 -19.73 -14.08
CA VAL A 194 -24.28 -20.70 -14.13
C VAL A 194 -23.63 -20.78 -12.76
N THR A 195 -23.42 -21.99 -12.24
CA THR A 195 -22.66 -22.20 -10.99
C THR A 195 -21.25 -21.67 -11.14
N PRO A 196 -20.80 -20.72 -10.31
CA PRO A 196 -19.47 -20.16 -10.43
C PRO A 196 -18.40 -21.13 -9.88
N ASP A 197 -17.22 -21.09 -10.47
CA ASP A 197 -16.02 -21.69 -9.87
C ASP A 197 -15.61 -20.87 -8.64
N VAL A 198 -15.09 -21.52 -7.59
CA VAL A 198 -14.65 -20.84 -6.37
C VAL A 198 -13.15 -20.95 -6.26
N PHE A 199 -12.46 -19.81 -6.32
CA PHE A 199 -11.06 -19.69 -5.95
C PHE A 199 -10.95 -19.30 -4.49
N THR A 200 -10.06 -19.95 -3.74
CA THR A 200 -9.88 -19.68 -2.31
C THR A 200 -8.51 -19.09 -2.02
N ALA A 201 -8.50 -17.98 -1.28
CA ALA A 201 -7.28 -17.30 -0.86
C ALA A 201 -7.27 -17.13 0.66
N ILE A 202 -6.42 -17.89 1.36
CA ILE A 202 -6.18 -17.76 2.80
C ILE A 202 -4.97 -16.84 2.99
N ASN A 203 -5.22 -15.64 3.51
CA ASN A 203 -4.22 -14.59 3.68
C ASN A 203 -3.68 -14.61 5.11
N LEU A 204 -2.71 -15.47 5.40
CA LEU A 204 -2.11 -15.54 6.73
C LEU A 204 -1.40 -14.22 7.09
N PRO A 205 -1.54 -13.72 8.33
CA PRO A 205 -0.79 -12.55 8.78
C PRO A 205 0.71 -12.85 8.69
N ARG A 206 1.46 -11.86 8.18
CA ARG A 206 2.92 -11.91 8.02
C ARG A 206 3.63 -11.62 9.34
#